data_AF-A0A4C1Z0D1-F1
#
_entry.id   AF-A0A4C1Z0D1-F1
#
_cell.length_a   1.000
_cell.length_b   1.000
_cell.length_c   1.000
_cell.angle_alpha   90.00
_cell.angle_beta   90.00
_cell.angle_gamma   90.00
#
_symmetry.space_group_name_H-M   'P 1'
#
loop_
_entity.id
_entity.type
_entity.pdbx_description
1 polymer ?
#
loop_
_entity_poly.entity_id
_entity_poly.type
_entity_poly.pdbx_seq_one_letter_code
_entity_poly.pdbx_strand_id
1 'polypeptide(L)'
;MTYAAPVFAHANPKALYQLQVLQNNFCRRASGAPWYVRNDILHRDLELPTISKYMQDMSKKFFDTAANHPNPLLQTAVSYEPPPPHHFIRRPRNVLSDPPDELTAEVERLTNINKDMTEL
;
A
#
# COMPACT_ATOMS: atom_id res chain seq x y z
N MET A 1 1.36 1.57 -15.34
CA MET A 1 2.02 0.64 -14.38
C MET A 1 1.11 0.16 -13.25
N THR A 2 -0.06 0.77 -13.02
CA THR A 2 -0.95 0.51 -11.88
C THR A 2 -1.68 -0.85 -11.93
N TYR A 3 -1.98 -1.37 -13.14
CA TYR A 3 -2.67 -2.66 -13.31
C TYR A 3 -1.86 -3.86 -12.79
N ALA A 4 -0.52 -3.75 -12.76
CA ALA A 4 0.38 -4.82 -12.35
C ALA A 4 0.76 -4.75 -10.86
N ALA A 5 0.20 -3.80 -10.10
CA ALA A 5 0.50 -3.64 -8.67
C ALA A 5 0.33 -4.95 -7.85
N PRO A 6 -0.70 -5.79 -8.08
CA PRO A 6 -0.84 -7.07 -7.35
C PRO A 6 0.29 -8.06 -7.62
N VAL A 7 0.96 -7.96 -8.78
CA VAL A 7 2.09 -8.83 -9.15
C VAL A 7 3.36 -8.39 -8.42
N PHE A 8 3.56 -7.08 -8.29
CA PHE A 8 4.79 -6.51 -7.72
C PHE A 8 4.71 -6.28 -6.21
N ALA A 9 3.58 -6.52 -5.57
CA ALA A 9 3.40 -6.24 -4.14
C ALA A 9 4.38 -7.02 -3.24
N HIS A 10 4.86 -8.19 -3.69
CA HIS A 10 5.94 -8.97 -3.05
C HIS A 10 7.27 -8.88 -3.78
N ALA A 11 7.53 -7.79 -4.50
CA ALA A 11 8.85 -7.53 -5.04
C ALA A 11 9.89 -7.46 -3.92
N ASN A 12 11.17 -7.58 -4.28
CA ASN A 12 12.27 -7.51 -3.32
C ASN A 12 12.11 -6.25 -2.42
N PRO A 13 12.11 -6.38 -1.09
CA PRO A 13 11.92 -5.25 -0.18
C PRO A 13 12.86 -4.08 -0.44
N LYS A 14 14.10 -4.35 -0.89
CA LYS A 14 15.06 -3.31 -1.27
C LYS A 14 14.57 -2.47 -2.45
N ALA A 15 13.94 -3.09 -3.44
CA ALA A 15 13.38 -2.38 -4.59
C ALA A 15 12.17 -1.53 -4.19
N LEU A 16 11.28 -2.07 -3.35
CA LEU A 16 10.14 -1.31 -2.80
C LEU A 16 10.62 -0.10 -1.97
N TYR A 17 11.65 -0.29 -1.14
CA TYR A 17 12.28 0.81 -0.40
C TYR A 17 12.85 1.89 -1.33
N GLN A 18 13.54 1.50 -2.40
CA GLN A 18 14.04 2.46 -3.39
C GLN A 18 12.92 3.24 -4.09
N LEU A 19 11.80 2.58 -4.41
CA LEU A 19 10.62 3.26 -4.95
C LEU A 19 10.04 4.25 -3.94
N GLN A 20 10.01 3.89 -2.65
CA GLN A 20 9.57 4.81 -1.60
C GLN A 20 10.49 6.02 -1.47
N VAL A 21 11.82 5.82 -1.53
CA VAL A 21 12.80 6.92 -1.53
C VAL A 21 12.57 7.85 -2.73
N LEU A 22 12.28 7.29 -3.90
CA LEU A 22 11.96 8.07 -5.09
C LEU A 22 10.66 8.88 -4.89
N GLN A 23 9.61 8.26 -4.35
CA GLN A 23 8.35 8.93 -4.03
C GLN A 23 8.57 10.07 -3.03
N ASN A 24 9.31 9.84 -1.95
CA ASN A 24 9.61 10.84 -0.93
C ASN A 24 10.35 12.05 -1.53
N ASN A 25 11.35 11.79 -2.38
CA ASN A 25 12.08 12.85 -3.08
C ASN A 25 11.19 13.63 -4.04
N PHE A 26 10.29 12.94 -4.76
CA PHE A 26 9.32 13.58 -5.62
C PHE A 26 8.39 14.51 -4.84
N CYS A 27 7.79 14.01 -3.75
CA CYS A 27 6.89 14.79 -2.88
C CYS A 27 7.59 16.05 -2.33
N ARG A 28 8.84 15.90 -1.88
CA ARG A 28 9.64 17.01 -1.33
C ARG A 28 9.96 18.07 -2.39
N ARG A 29 10.32 17.66 -3.60
CA ARG A 29 10.58 18.60 -4.71
C ARG A 29 9.31 19.29 -5.19
N ALA A 30 8.20 18.56 -5.28
CA ALA A 30 6.91 19.10 -5.72
C ALA A 30 6.35 20.13 -4.73
N SER A 31 6.51 19.90 -3.43
CA SER A 31 6.07 20.83 -2.37
C SER A 31 7.07 21.95 -2.07
N GLY A 32 8.29 21.88 -2.58
CA GLY A 32 9.37 22.80 -2.20
C GLY A 32 9.79 22.69 -0.73
N ALA A 33 9.50 21.56 -0.08
CA ALA A 33 9.69 21.40 1.36
C ALA A 33 11.18 21.32 1.76
N PRO A 34 11.60 22.01 2.84
CA PRO A 34 12.94 21.89 3.41
C PRO A 34 13.27 20.45 3.84
N TRP A 35 14.55 20.09 3.91
CA TRP A 35 15.02 18.72 4.21
C TRP A 35 14.55 18.17 5.57
N TYR A 36 14.31 19.04 6.56
CA TYR A 36 13.91 18.66 7.91
C TYR A 36 12.42 18.35 8.06
N VAL A 37 11.59 18.64 7.03
CA VAL A 37 10.18 18.26 7.05
C VAL A 37 10.08 16.74 6.98
N ARG A 38 9.35 16.14 7.93
CA ARG A 38 9.17 14.69 8.02
C ARG A 38 8.33 14.16 6.84
N ASN A 39 8.61 12.94 6.39
CA ASN A 39 7.94 12.37 5.21
C ASN A 39 6.46 12.06 5.48
N ASP A 40 6.12 11.62 6.70
CA ASP A 40 4.74 11.37 7.13
C ASP A 40 3.85 12.62 6.98
N ILE A 41 4.36 13.79 7.38
CA ILE A 41 3.68 15.08 7.20
C ILE A 41 3.50 15.39 5.71
N LEU A 42 4.53 15.19 4.88
CA LEU A 42 4.42 15.42 3.43
C LEU A 42 3.35 14.53 2.79
N HIS A 43 3.31 13.25 3.17
CA HIS A 43 2.32 12.31 2.67
C HIS A 43 0.91 12.69 3.09
N ARG A 44 0.72 13.12 4.34
CA ARG A 44 -0.57 13.60 4.85
C ARG A 44 -1.02 14.86 4.11
N ASP A 45 -0.16 15.87 4.03
CA ASP A 45 -0.52 17.19 3.47
C ASP A 45 -0.76 17.13 1.95
N LEU A 46 -0.11 16.19 1.25
CA LEU A 46 -0.34 15.93 -0.16
C LEU A 46 -1.45 14.90 -0.41
N GLU A 47 -2.05 14.32 0.64
CA GLU A 47 -3.03 13.23 0.57
C GLU A 47 -2.53 12.04 -0.26
N LEU A 48 -1.22 11.78 -0.25
CA LEU A 48 -0.57 10.75 -1.07
C LEU A 48 -0.33 9.47 -0.26
N PRO A 49 -0.87 8.32 -0.68
CA PRO A 49 -0.52 7.05 -0.05
C PRO A 49 0.94 6.68 -0.33
N THR A 50 1.59 6.06 0.64
CA THR A 50 2.87 5.36 0.50
C THR A 50 2.78 4.31 -0.62
N ILE A 51 3.88 3.98 -1.29
CA ILE A 51 3.91 2.91 -2.32
C ILE A 51 3.35 1.59 -1.77
N SER A 52 3.75 1.22 -0.55
CA SER A 52 3.27 0.01 0.14
C SER A 52 1.75 -0.02 0.27
N LYS A 53 1.17 1.04 0.87
CA LYS A 53 -0.28 1.22 0.99
C LYS A 53 -0.99 1.18 -0.36
N TYR A 54 -0.47 1.91 -1.33
CA TYR A 54 -1.04 1.93 -2.68
C TYR A 54 -1.08 0.52 -3.30
N MET A 55 -0.02 -0.26 -3.15
CA MET A 55 0.03 -1.64 -3.66
C MET A 55 -0.95 -2.56 -2.93
N GLN A 56 -1.09 -2.41 -1.62
CA GLN A 56 -2.08 -3.15 -0.83
C GLN A 56 -3.51 -2.81 -1.26
N ASP A 57 -3.84 -1.52 -1.39
CA ASP A 57 -5.17 -1.05 -1.81
C ASP A 57 -5.52 -1.53 -3.22
N MET A 58 -4.56 -1.46 -4.15
CA MET A 58 -4.75 -1.96 -5.51
C MET A 58 -4.92 -3.49 -5.53
N SER A 59 -4.18 -4.21 -4.69
CA SER A 59 -4.32 -5.67 -4.55
C SER A 59 -5.69 -6.04 -4.01
N LYS A 60 -6.15 -5.33 -2.97
CA LYS A 60 -7.49 -5.50 -2.40
C LYS A 60 -8.57 -5.28 -3.45
N LYS A 61 -8.54 -4.14 -4.16
CA LYS A 61 -9.48 -3.85 -5.25
C LYS A 61 -9.48 -4.93 -6.34
N PHE A 62 -8.30 -5.44 -6.70
CA PHE A 62 -8.18 -6.51 -7.69
C PHE A 62 -8.86 -7.80 -7.23
N PHE A 63 -8.57 -8.26 -6.00
CA PHE A 63 -9.18 -9.47 -5.46
C PHE A 63 -10.69 -9.31 -5.21
N ASP A 64 -11.13 -8.15 -4.73
CA ASP A 64 -12.56 -7.85 -4.54
C ASP A 64 -13.31 -7.84 -5.88
N THR A 65 -12.71 -7.27 -6.93
CA THR A 65 -13.30 -7.27 -8.28
C THR A 65 -13.41 -8.70 -8.83
N ALA A 66 -12.36 -9.51 -8.64
CA ALA A 66 -12.35 -10.89 -9.12
C ALA A 66 -13.31 -11.80 -8.32
N ALA A 67 -13.47 -11.54 -7.02
CA ALA A 67 -14.44 -12.25 -6.18
C ALA A 67 -15.90 -11.94 -6.56
N ASN A 68 -16.18 -10.73 -7.03
CA ASN A 68 -17.52 -10.30 -7.47
C ASN A 68 -17.77 -10.52 -8.98
N HIS A 69 -16.85 -11.15 -9.70
CA HIS A 69 -16.94 -11.31 -11.14
C HIS A 69 -18.03 -12.34 -11.52
N PRO A 70 -18.83 -12.15 -12.59
CA PRO A 70 -19.90 -13.08 -12.98
C PRO A 70 -19.42 -14.49 -13.36
N ASN A 71 -18.15 -14.64 -13.74
CA ASN A 71 -17.54 -15.93 -14.06
C ASN A 71 -17.17 -16.71 -12.78
N PRO A 72 -17.80 -17.87 -12.50
CA PRO A 72 -17.52 -18.64 -11.29
C PRO A 72 -16.09 -19.18 -11.22
N LEU A 73 -15.42 -19.41 -12.36
CA LEU A 73 -14.03 -19.88 -12.37
C LEU A 73 -13.05 -18.85 -11.79
N LEU A 74 -13.36 -17.56 -11.96
CA LEU A 74 -12.53 -16.49 -11.40
C LEU A 74 -12.76 -16.33 -9.89
N GLN A 75 -14.01 -16.49 -9.45
CA GLN A 75 -14.34 -16.47 -8.03
C GLN A 75 -13.62 -17.59 -7.27
N THR A 76 -13.66 -18.82 -7.80
CA THR A 76 -13.01 -19.98 -7.18
C THR A 76 -11.48 -19.86 -7.21
N ALA A 77 -10.89 -19.34 -8.30
CA ALA A 77 -9.45 -19.14 -8.40
C ALA A 77 -8.91 -18.12 -7.38
N VAL A 78 -9.73 -17.15 -6.97
CA VAL A 78 -9.34 -16.11 -6.01
C VAL A 78 -9.62 -16.52 -4.56
N SER A 79 -10.64 -17.35 -4.31
CA SER A 79 -11.08 -17.80 -2.99
C SER A 79 -10.20 -18.93 -2.40
N TYR A 80 -8.90 -18.70 -2.28
CA TYR A 80 -7.99 -19.60 -1.57
C TYR A 80 -7.42 -18.95 -0.30
N GLU A 81 -7.07 -19.78 0.67
CA GLU A 81 -6.32 -19.33 1.84
C GLU A 81 -4.82 -19.34 1.51
N PRO A 82 -4.13 -18.18 1.55
CA PRO A 82 -2.70 -18.15 1.28
C PRO A 82 -1.92 -18.90 2.37
N PRO A 83 -0.80 -19.55 2.02
CA PRO A 83 0.06 -20.20 3.00
C PRO A 83 0.61 -19.17 4.00
N PRO A 84 0.87 -19.58 5.26
CA PRO A 84 1.33 -18.67 6.29
C PRO A 84 2.67 -17.99 5.91
N PRO A 85 2.94 -16.78 6.46
CA PRO A 85 4.04 -15.91 6.02
C PRO A 85 5.45 -16.49 6.18
N HIS A 86 5.59 -17.58 6.97
CA HIS A 86 6.86 -18.29 7.20
C HIS A 86 7.29 -19.17 6.02
N HIS A 87 6.47 -19.29 4.97
CA HIS A 87 6.82 -20.04 3.77
C HIS A 87 7.69 -19.19 2.83
N PHE A 88 8.73 -19.80 2.23
CA PHE A 88 9.69 -19.11 1.32
C PHE A 88 9.05 -18.47 0.08
N ILE A 89 7.82 -18.86 -0.28
CA ILE A 89 7.10 -18.36 -1.46
C ILE A 89 5.80 -17.72 -0.99
N ARG A 90 5.77 -16.38 -0.99
CA ARG A 90 4.56 -15.60 -0.75
C ARG A 90 3.65 -15.66 -1.98
N ARG A 91 2.35 -15.84 -1.77
CA ARG A 91 1.35 -15.74 -2.84
C ARG A 91 0.86 -14.30 -2.96
N PRO A 92 0.33 -13.91 -4.14
CA PRO A 92 -0.23 -12.57 -4.32
C PRO A 92 -1.30 -12.17 -3.29
N ARG A 93 -2.06 -13.13 -2.75
CA ARG A 93 -3.09 -12.87 -1.73
C ARG A 93 -2.51 -12.59 -0.32
N ASN A 94 -1.25 -12.94 -0.05
CA ASN A 94 -0.59 -12.64 1.23
C ASN A 94 -0.47 -11.12 1.51
N VAL A 95 -0.53 -10.29 0.45
CA VAL A 95 -0.47 -8.82 0.56
C VAL A 95 -1.58 -8.28 1.46
N LEU A 96 -2.75 -8.92 1.46
CA LEU A 96 -3.92 -8.49 2.23
C LEU A 96 -3.75 -8.71 3.74
N SER A 97 -2.80 -9.56 4.14
CA SER A 97 -2.50 -9.89 5.53
C SER A 97 -1.18 -9.28 6.02
N ASP A 98 -0.44 -8.60 5.14
CA ASP A 98 0.83 -7.99 5.52
C ASP A 98 0.59 -6.78 6.44
N PRO A 99 1.38 -6.62 7.51
CA PRO A 99 1.31 -5.42 8.32
C PRO A 99 1.75 -4.19 7.50
N PRO A 100 1.21 -3.00 7.80
CA PRO A 100 1.70 -1.76 7.20
C PRO A 100 3.16 -1.52 7.60
N ASP A 101 3.92 -0.92 6.69
CA ASP A 101 5.27 -0.44 6.99
C ASP A 101 5.22 0.77 7.91
N GLU A 102 6.35 1.06 8.56
CA GLU A 102 6.45 2.10 9.61
C GLU A 102 5.94 3.47 9.15
N LEU A 103 6.31 3.90 7.93
CA LEU A 103 5.85 5.17 7.38
C LEU A 103 4.35 5.18 7.12
N THR A 104 3.81 4.10 6.54
CA THR A 104 2.36 3.97 6.31
C THR A 104 1.58 3.98 7.62
N ALA A 105 2.05 3.23 8.62
CA ALA A 105 1.40 3.18 9.93
C ALA A 105 1.35 4.56 10.58
N GLU A 106 2.43 5.36 10.45
CA GLU A 106 2.47 6.71 11.01
C GLU A 106 1.56 7.69 10.24
N VAL A 107 1.55 7.61 8.90
CA VAL A 107 0.62 8.41 8.08
C VAL A 107 -0.83 8.11 8.45
N GLU A 108 -1.18 6.83 8.61
CA GLU A 108 -2.53 6.42 8.99
C GLU A 108 -2.93 6.92 10.39
N ARG A 109 -2.01 6.83 11.36
CA ARG A 109 -2.23 7.39 12.70
C ARG A 109 -2.52 8.89 12.63
N LEU A 110 -1.71 9.65 11.89
CA LEU A 110 -1.92 11.09 11.73
C LEU A 110 -3.24 11.42 11.04
N THR A 111 -3.64 10.63 10.03
CA THR A 111 -4.93 10.83 9.35
C THR A 111 -6.12 10.55 10.28
N ASN A 112 -6.03 9.52 11.12
CA ASN A 112 -7.09 9.17 12.06
C ASN A 112 -7.26 10.24 13.15
N ILE A 113 -6.16 10.75 13.73
CA ILE A 113 -6.20 11.84 14.71
C ILE A 113 -6.89 13.08 14.14
N ASN A 114 -6.58 13.45 12.89
CA ASN A 114 -7.24 14.59 12.25
C ASN A 114 -8.74 14.34 12.06
N LYS A 115 -9.13 13.13 11.64
CA LYS A 115 -10.54 12.78 11.48
C LYS A 115 -11.31 12.94 12.79
N ASP A 116 -10.77 12.42 13.89
CA ASP A 116 -11.37 12.54 15.23
C ASP A 116 -11.50 14.00 15.68
N MET A 117 -10.53 14.85 15.35
CA MET A 117 -10.57 16.29 15.64
C MET A 117 -11.59 17.06 14.79
N THR A 118 -11.89 16.58 13.57
CA THR A 118 -12.86 17.22 12.67
C THR A 118 -14.30 16.77 12.88
N GLU A 119 -14.51 15.64 13.53
CA GLU A 119 -15.84 15.08 13.85
C GLU A 119 -16.38 15.53 15.24
N LEU A 120 -15.62 16.37 15.96
CA LEU A 120 -16.03 17.12 17.16
C LEU A 120 -16.60 18.49 16.80
#